data_AF-A0A6P1ILR7-F1
#
_entry.id   AF-A0A6P1ILR7-F1
#
_cell.length_a   1.000
_cell.length_b   1.000
_cell.length_c   1.000
_cell.angle_alpha   90.00
_cell.angle_beta   90.00
_cell.angle_gamma   90.00
#
_symmetry.space_group_name_H-M   'P 1'
#
loop_
_entity.id
_entity.type
_entity.pdbx_description
1 polymer ?
#
loop_
_entity_poly.entity_id
_entity_poly.type
_entity_poly.pdbx_seq_one_letter_code
_entity_poly.pdbx_strand_id
1 'polypeptide(L)'
;MSGGASGGASGGASGGASGGASGGASGGASGGASNTVVYADALLLSRAAIVGPFVGATLHFNEPAFDKPANLALWADGPRVEACFTELVEGLLFRSRSGPKEAMLEFANLQASTIQRKPLVKLRAPTKPQFKKQLDLVAAYADLRADRAAEIVAQTGLPVAFWSSLVGLTAHRHKKTLQLMDLMFTLCVHVEMRFKHIFASLRPVAMSPQIQPMIETPGHGSWPSGHATEAFAFAVLLEALLNAASPTSGTPNGTESREQLQRLAARIATNRVVAGVHFPVDSACGRLLGTALAEFLVARATGTKVHERGFDGRLFEGPHGEPLDFSLHQSMDHTSGHAYTRSAGTTGVGNAPLVAWLWEEALKEWA
;
A
#
# COMPACT_ATOMS: atom_id res chain seq x y z
N MET A 1 6.89 11.22 39.38
CA MET A 1 7.42 9.93 38.89
C MET A 1 6.49 9.44 37.78
N SER A 2 7.10 9.22 36.60
CA SER A 2 6.64 8.48 35.42
C SER A 2 5.13 8.36 35.13
N GLY A 3 4.66 9.11 34.14
CA GLY A 3 3.36 8.88 33.50
C GLY A 3 3.10 9.91 32.39
N GLY A 4 3.68 9.72 31.21
CA GLY A 4 3.44 10.65 30.09
C GLY A 4 4.42 10.58 28.92
N ALA A 5 4.83 9.38 28.49
CA ALA A 5 5.74 9.22 27.34
C ALA A 5 5.35 8.13 26.32
N SER A 6 4.26 7.37 26.52
CA SER A 6 3.90 6.26 25.63
C SER A 6 2.81 6.56 24.59
N GLY A 7 2.08 7.67 24.71
CA GLY A 7 0.96 7.98 23.79
C GLY A 7 1.35 8.63 22.46
N GLY A 8 2.61 9.06 22.30
CA GLY A 8 3.08 9.79 21.11
C GLY A 8 3.85 8.95 20.09
N ALA A 9 4.28 7.73 20.45
CA ALA A 9 5.19 6.94 19.62
C ALA A 9 4.48 6.08 18.57
N SER A 10 3.25 5.60 18.81
CA SER A 10 2.56 4.68 17.89
C SER A 10 1.70 5.38 16.83
N GLY A 11 1.07 6.51 17.19
CA GLY A 11 0.42 7.40 16.22
C GLY A 11 1.42 8.19 15.37
N GLY A 12 2.60 8.48 15.94
CA GLY A 12 3.71 9.14 15.26
C GLY A 12 4.60 8.20 14.44
N ALA A 13 4.62 6.89 14.71
CA ALA A 13 5.37 5.94 13.87
C ALA A 13 4.61 5.57 12.60
N SER A 14 3.29 5.46 12.63
CA SER A 14 2.52 5.19 11.39
C SER A 14 2.31 6.44 10.53
N GLY A 15 2.10 7.61 11.15
CA GLY A 15 1.95 8.90 10.46
C GLY A 15 3.24 9.72 10.27
N GLY A 16 4.27 9.46 11.07
CA GLY A 16 5.55 10.19 11.03
C GLY A 16 6.74 9.35 10.54
N ALA A 17 6.67 8.02 10.56
CA ALA A 17 7.63 7.22 9.78
C ALA A 17 7.25 7.15 8.30
N SER A 18 6.00 7.42 7.90
CA SER A 18 5.60 7.48 6.49
C SER A 18 6.14 8.73 5.77
N GLY A 19 6.24 9.88 6.45
CA GLY A 19 6.96 11.06 5.92
C GLY A 19 8.48 11.03 6.15
N GLY A 20 8.96 10.19 7.08
CA GLY A 20 10.37 10.15 7.50
C GLY A 20 11.18 8.96 6.98
N ALA A 21 10.57 7.83 6.59
CA ALA A 21 11.31 6.64 6.17
C ALA A 21 11.73 6.70 4.70
N SER A 22 10.91 7.28 3.82
CA SER A 22 11.26 7.53 2.41
C SER A 22 12.29 8.68 2.28
N GLY A 23 12.25 9.66 3.18
CA GLY A 23 13.21 10.77 3.25
C GLY A 23 14.49 10.49 4.08
N GLY A 24 14.44 9.56 5.04
CA GLY A 24 15.50 9.38 6.05
C GLY A 24 16.47 8.25 5.78
N ALA A 25 16.10 7.23 4.99
CA ALA A 25 16.98 6.08 4.75
C ALA A 25 17.80 6.17 3.44
N SER A 26 17.47 7.12 2.56
CA SER A 26 18.11 7.29 1.24
C SER A 26 18.92 8.59 1.09
N GLY A 27 18.89 9.47 2.10
CA GLY A 27 19.79 10.60 2.22
C GLY A 27 21.15 10.14 2.75
N GLY A 28 22.20 10.33 1.96
CA GLY A 28 23.57 9.93 2.32
C GLY A 28 24.01 10.47 3.69
N ALA A 29 25.00 9.76 4.24
CA ALA A 29 25.59 9.87 5.58
C ALA A 29 24.78 9.18 6.69
N SER A 30 25.04 7.88 6.80
CA SER A 30 25.00 7.13 8.04
C SER A 30 25.69 7.91 9.18
N GLY A 31 24.92 8.58 10.02
CA GLY A 31 25.47 9.21 11.21
C GLY A 31 24.36 9.89 11.98
N GLY A 32 24.08 9.42 13.20
CA GLY A 32 23.20 10.13 14.13
C GLY A 32 23.65 11.58 14.33
N ALA A 33 22.79 12.41 14.92
CA ALA A 33 22.97 13.86 15.04
C ALA A 33 24.37 14.33 15.51
N SER A 34 25.10 13.51 16.28
CA SER A 34 26.49 13.76 16.71
C SER A 34 27.51 13.72 15.57
N ASN A 35 27.34 12.86 14.56
CA ASN A 35 28.22 12.81 13.39
C ASN A 35 28.02 14.05 12.50
N THR A 36 26.80 14.57 12.41
CA THR A 36 26.46 15.68 11.51
C THR A 36 27.21 16.97 11.86
N VAL A 37 27.43 17.25 13.15
CA VAL A 37 28.20 18.41 13.62
C VAL A 37 29.70 18.27 13.30
N VAL A 38 30.27 17.08 13.53
CA VAL A 38 31.68 16.79 13.24
C VAL A 38 31.97 16.89 11.74
N TYR A 39 31.06 16.40 10.89
CA TYR A 39 31.20 16.56 9.44
C TYR A 39 31.07 18.01 8.98
N ALA A 40 30.15 18.79 9.55
CA ALA A 40 30.01 20.19 9.20
C ALA A 40 31.29 20.99 9.48
N ASP A 41 31.89 20.81 10.67
CA ASP A 41 33.12 21.52 11.04
C ASP A 41 34.31 21.08 10.18
N ALA A 42 34.45 19.77 9.93
CA ALA A 42 35.47 19.26 9.01
C ALA A 42 35.34 19.83 7.58
N LEU A 43 34.10 19.94 7.06
CA LEU A 43 33.83 20.55 5.76
C LEU A 43 34.16 22.05 5.75
N LEU A 44 33.88 22.76 6.83
CA LEU A 44 34.22 24.18 6.98
C LEU A 44 35.74 24.40 6.96
N LEU A 45 36.48 23.63 7.76
CA LEU A 45 37.94 23.69 7.81
C LEU A 45 38.57 23.35 6.46
N SER A 46 38.12 22.26 5.83
CA SER A 46 38.58 21.85 4.50
C SER A 46 38.32 22.94 3.45
N ARG A 47 37.10 23.50 3.42
CA ARG A 47 36.76 24.62 2.52
C ARG A 47 37.67 25.82 2.76
N ALA A 48 37.89 26.22 4.01
CA ALA A 48 38.72 27.38 4.33
C ALA A 48 40.16 27.24 3.79
N ALA A 49 40.69 26.01 3.77
CA ALA A 49 42.02 25.73 3.25
C ALA A 49 42.11 25.76 1.71
N ILE A 50 41.03 25.44 0.98
CA ILE A 50 41.11 25.18 -0.48
C ILE A 50 40.33 26.14 -1.37
N VAL A 51 39.39 26.93 -0.83
CA VAL A 51 38.39 27.63 -1.66
C VAL A 51 38.96 28.73 -2.58
N GLY A 52 40.03 29.39 -2.16
CA GLY A 52 40.59 30.54 -2.88
C GLY A 52 39.58 31.69 -3.10
N PRO A 53 39.92 32.70 -3.94
CA PRO A 53 38.98 33.75 -4.32
C PRO A 53 37.82 33.21 -5.17
N PHE A 54 36.60 33.66 -4.91
CA PHE A 54 35.45 33.29 -5.75
C PHE A 54 35.52 33.97 -7.11
N VAL A 55 35.42 33.19 -8.19
CA VAL A 55 35.57 33.64 -9.59
C VAL A 55 34.30 33.48 -10.43
N GLY A 56 33.14 33.23 -9.80
CA GLY A 56 31.88 33.00 -10.50
C GLY A 56 31.69 31.54 -10.96
N ALA A 57 30.72 31.32 -11.85
CA ALA A 57 30.41 29.99 -12.40
C ALA A 57 31.42 29.59 -13.48
N THR A 58 32.33 28.68 -13.14
CA THR A 58 33.41 28.23 -14.04
C THR A 58 33.17 26.86 -14.68
N LEU A 59 32.21 26.10 -14.15
CA LEU A 59 31.88 24.77 -14.66
C LEU A 59 30.87 24.87 -15.81
N HIS A 60 31.05 24.01 -16.81
CA HIS A 60 30.06 23.80 -17.85
C HIS A 60 28.96 22.88 -17.33
N PHE A 61 27.71 23.30 -17.48
CA PHE A 61 26.53 22.50 -17.12
C PHE A 61 25.44 22.66 -18.19
N ASN A 62 24.60 21.63 -18.31
CA ASN A 62 23.38 21.67 -19.10
C ASN A 62 22.19 21.68 -18.15
N GLU A 63 21.22 22.55 -18.41
CA GLU A 63 19.97 22.52 -17.68
C GLU A 63 19.11 21.33 -18.15
N PRO A 64 18.48 20.58 -17.22
CA PRO A 64 17.50 19.58 -17.59
C PRO A 64 16.32 20.20 -18.36
N ALA A 65 15.70 19.42 -19.24
CA ALA A 65 14.56 19.88 -20.00
C ALA A 65 13.36 20.19 -19.08
N PHE A 66 12.58 21.22 -19.44
CA PHE A 66 11.39 21.62 -18.70
C PHE A 66 10.32 20.51 -18.72
N ASP A 67 9.83 20.16 -17.52
CA ASP A 67 8.71 19.24 -17.29
C ASP A 67 8.81 17.90 -18.04
N LYS A 68 9.93 17.18 -17.83
CA LYS A 68 10.17 15.86 -18.41
C LYS A 68 10.29 14.77 -17.35
N PRO A 69 9.63 13.61 -17.52
CA PRO A 69 9.78 12.47 -16.61
C PRO A 69 11.23 12.01 -16.41
N ALA A 70 12.08 12.16 -17.45
CA ALA A 70 13.51 11.83 -17.36
C ALA A 70 14.25 12.60 -16.26
N ASN A 71 13.74 13.76 -15.81
CA ASN A 71 14.33 14.52 -14.70
C ASN A 71 14.32 13.71 -13.39
N LEU A 72 13.42 12.72 -13.23
CA LEU A 72 13.38 11.83 -12.08
C LEU A 72 14.68 11.02 -11.88
N ALA A 73 15.51 10.87 -12.92
CA ALA A 73 16.84 10.26 -12.79
C ALA A 73 17.77 11.07 -11.87
N LEU A 74 17.56 12.39 -11.76
CA LEU A 74 18.41 13.32 -11.02
C LEU A 74 18.07 13.38 -9.52
N TRP A 75 16.86 12.97 -9.14
CA TRP A 75 16.35 13.17 -7.79
C TRP A 75 16.81 12.10 -6.80
N ALA A 76 16.84 12.44 -5.51
CA ALA A 76 16.92 11.43 -4.47
C ALA A 76 15.62 10.58 -4.42
N ASP A 77 15.62 9.51 -3.63
CA ASP A 77 14.52 8.54 -3.68
C ASP A 77 13.20 9.12 -3.16
N GLY A 78 13.22 9.79 -2.00
CA GLY A 78 12.02 10.45 -1.44
C GLY A 78 11.37 11.45 -2.40
N PRO A 79 12.07 12.50 -2.88
CA PRO A 79 11.48 13.48 -3.80
C PRO A 79 10.96 12.89 -5.10
N ARG A 80 11.62 11.83 -5.62
CA ARG A 80 11.13 11.11 -6.80
C ARG A 80 9.80 10.41 -6.53
N VAL A 81 9.71 9.63 -5.45
CA VAL A 81 8.48 8.90 -5.09
C VAL A 81 7.35 9.89 -4.81
N GLU A 82 7.63 11.01 -4.15
CA GLU A 82 6.65 12.05 -3.87
C GLU A 82 6.07 12.65 -5.17
N ALA A 83 6.93 13.00 -6.15
CA ALA A 83 6.47 13.52 -7.44
C ALA A 83 5.60 12.51 -8.20
N CYS A 84 5.96 11.21 -8.16
CA CYS A 84 5.12 10.15 -8.73
C CYS A 84 3.79 10.02 -7.96
N PHE A 85 3.81 10.13 -6.64
CA PHE A 85 2.63 10.01 -5.79
C PHE A 85 1.61 11.12 -6.07
N THR A 86 2.07 12.38 -6.18
CA THR A 86 1.17 13.50 -6.49
C THR A 86 0.45 13.30 -7.82
N GLU A 87 1.17 12.93 -8.89
CA GLU A 87 0.55 12.65 -10.20
C GLU A 87 -0.41 11.44 -10.16
N LEU A 88 -0.07 10.42 -9.35
CA LEU A 88 -0.88 9.21 -9.21
C LEU A 88 -2.24 9.49 -8.56
N VAL A 89 -2.28 10.35 -7.55
CA VAL A 89 -3.50 10.64 -6.78
C VAL A 89 -4.29 11.85 -7.29
N GLU A 90 -3.71 12.67 -8.16
CA GLU A 90 -4.44 13.73 -8.87
C GLU A 90 -5.67 13.16 -9.58
N GLY A 91 -6.86 13.54 -9.09
CA GLY A 91 -8.15 13.08 -9.63
C GLY A 91 -8.81 11.94 -8.86
N LEU A 92 -8.21 11.39 -7.79
CA LEU A 92 -8.89 10.46 -6.88
C LEU A 92 -9.91 11.19 -6.01
N LEU A 93 -11.11 10.61 -5.92
CA LEU A 93 -12.26 11.22 -5.26
C LEU A 93 -13.00 10.18 -4.41
N PHE A 94 -13.45 10.58 -3.22
CA PHE A 94 -14.30 9.76 -2.36
C PHE A 94 -15.73 10.28 -2.37
N ARG A 95 -16.68 9.38 -2.58
CA ARG A 95 -18.11 9.67 -2.44
C ARG A 95 -18.74 8.75 -1.42
N SER A 96 -19.44 9.29 -0.43
CA SER A 96 -20.18 8.51 0.57
C SER A 96 -21.68 8.74 0.48
N ARG A 97 -22.47 7.69 0.77
CA ARG A 97 -23.92 7.73 0.87
C ARG A 97 -24.35 7.17 2.22
N SER A 98 -24.79 8.05 3.13
CA SER A 98 -25.09 7.68 4.52
C SER A 98 -26.26 6.69 4.66
N GLY A 99 -27.33 6.87 3.88
CA GLY A 99 -28.50 5.98 3.91
C GLY A 99 -28.16 4.51 3.67
N PRO A 100 -27.59 4.14 2.50
CA PRO A 100 -27.17 2.77 2.24
C PRO A 100 -25.90 2.34 2.99
N LYS A 101 -25.20 3.25 3.69
CA LYS A 101 -23.85 3.05 4.26
C LYS A 101 -22.86 2.53 3.23
N GLU A 102 -22.76 3.27 2.13
CA GLU A 102 -21.92 2.93 1.00
C GLU A 102 -20.89 4.03 0.76
N ALA A 103 -19.69 3.65 0.31
CA ALA A 103 -18.66 4.58 -0.13
C ALA A 103 -18.06 4.11 -1.45
N MET A 104 -17.61 5.05 -2.27
CA MET A 104 -16.99 4.78 -3.56
C MET A 104 -15.67 5.54 -3.68
N LEU A 105 -14.70 4.89 -4.30
CA LEU A 105 -13.51 5.53 -4.87
C LEU A 105 -13.78 5.76 -6.36
N GLU A 106 -13.71 7.01 -6.79
CA GLU A 106 -13.83 7.42 -8.17
C GLU A 106 -12.51 8.04 -8.64
N PHE A 107 -12.25 8.02 -9.95
CA PHE A 107 -11.13 8.70 -10.57
C PHE A 107 -11.61 9.60 -11.71
N ALA A 108 -11.04 10.79 -11.82
CA ALA A 108 -11.25 11.70 -12.93
C ALA A 108 -9.91 12.10 -13.53
N ASN A 109 -9.68 11.76 -14.80
CA ASN A 109 -8.51 12.24 -15.53
C ASN A 109 -8.68 13.74 -15.79
N LEU A 110 -7.95 14.56 -15.05
CA LEU A 110 -8.07 16.02 -15.07
C LEU A 110 -7.45 16.64 -16.33
N GLN A 111 -6.63 15.87 -17.04
CA GLN A 111 -5.97 16.25 -18.29
C GLN A 111 -6.80 15.89 -19.53
N ALA A 112 -7.94 15.21 -19.37
CA ALA A 112 -8.84 14.87 -20.47
C ALA A 112 -9.65 16.09 -20.94
N SER A 113 -9.93 16.18 -22.24
CA SER A 113 -10.77 17.24 -22.82
C SER A 113 -12.19 17.28 -22.24
N THR A 114 -12.71 16.12 -21.83
CA THR A 114 -13.97 16.00 -21.09
C THR A 114 -13.70 15.24 -19.80
N ILE A 115 -13.82 15.93 -18.66
CA ILE A 115 -13.61 15.35 -17.33
C ILE A 115 -14.83 14.51 -16.95
N GLN A 116 -14.61 13.22 -16.72
CA GLN A 116 -15.62 12.27 -16.25
C GLN A 116 -15.14 11.56 -15.00
N ARG A 117 -16.03 11.44 -14.01
CA ARG A 117 -15.78 10.62 -12.81
C ARG A 117 -16.08 9.16 -13.14
N LYS A 118 -15.10 8.31 -12.93
CA LYS A 118 -15.13 6.89 -13.27
C LYS A 118 -15.02 6.07 -11.99
N PRO A 119 -15.97 5.17 -11.68
CA PRO A 119 -15.90 4.37 -10.47
C PRO A 119 -14.73 3.37 -10.56
N LEU A 120 -13.96 3.28 -9.48
CA LEU A 120 -12.89 2.29 -9.31
C LEU A 120 -13.31 1.23 -8.30
N VAL A 121 -13.79 1.67 -7.13
CA VAL A 121 -14.16 0.78 -6.03
C VAL A 121 -15.49 1.21 -5.42
N LYS A 122 -16.36 0.24 -5.13
CA LYS A 122 -17.62 0.45 -4.41
C LYS A 122 -17.71 -0.45 -3.18
N LEU A 123 -17.81 0.15 -1.99
CA LEU A 123 -17.75 -0.55 -0.72
C LEU A 123 -19.03 -0.36 0.08
N ARG A 124 -19.47 -1.43 0.74
CA ARG A 124 -20.55 -1.43 1.72
C ARG A 124 -20.15 -2.25 2.93
N ALA A 125 -20.20 -1.61 4.10
CA ALA A 125 -19.72 -2.23 5.33
C ALA A 125 -20.63 -3.39 5.80
N PRO A 126 -20.06 -4.39 6.48
CA PRO A 126 -20.83 -5.37 7.23
C PRO A 126 -21.74 -4.70 8.28
N THR A 127 -22.82 -5.38 8.63
CA THR A 127 -23.72 -4.91 9.69
C THR A 127 -23.11 -5.17 11.07
N LYS A 128 -23.55 -4.41 12.09
CA LYS A 128 -23.13 -4.64 13.49
C LYS A 128 -23.39 -6.09 13.96
N PRO A 129 -24.53 -6.73 13.65
CA PRO A 129 -24.73 -8.15 13.95
C PRO A 129 -23.72 -9.08 13.26
N GLN A 130 -23.32 -8.79 12.01
CA GLN A 130 -22.30 -9.59 11.32
C GLN A 130 -20.93 -9.47 11.99
N PHE A 131 -20.51 -8.26 12.37
CA PHE A 131 -19.27 -8.09 13.14
C PHE A 131 -19.30 -8.86 14.46
N LYS A 132 -20.43 -8.85 15.19
CA LYS A 132 -20.58 -9.62 16.42
C LYS A 132 -20.42 -11.13 16.19
N LYS A 133 -21.03 -11.67 15.14
CA LYS A 133 -20.88 -13.09 14.78
C LYS A 133 -19.43 -13.44 14.45
N GLN A 134 -18.68 -12.53 13.81
CA GLN A 134 -17.27 -12.78 13.49
C GLN A 134 -16.33 -12.78 14.70
N LEU A 135 -16.78 -12.36 15.89
CA LEU A 135 -15.97 -12.49 17.11
C LEU A 135 -15.68 -13.96 17.45
N ASP A 136 -16.56 -14.89 17.11
CA ASP A 136 -16.34 -16.32 17.33
C ASP A 136 -15.10 -16.80 16.57
N LEU A 137 -14.92 -16.32 15.32
CA LEU A 137 -13.72 -16.58 14.53
C LEU A 137 -12.50 -15.92 15.16
N VAL A 138 -12.57 -14.63 15.53
CA VAL A 138 -11.42 -13.92 16.14
C VAL A 138 -10.96 -14.61 17.44
N ALA A 139 -11.90 -15.09 18.25
CA ALA A 139 -11.61 -15.85 19.46
C ALA A 139 -10.91 -17.18 19.13
N ALA A 140 -11.42 -17.95 18.16
CA ALA A 140 -10.80 -19.20 17.73
C ALA A 140 -9.39 -19.00 17.15
N TYR A 141 -9.18 -17.93 16.38
CA TYR A 141 -7.88 -17.58 15.82
C TYR A 141 -6.82 -17.26 16.89
N ALA A 142 -7.21 -16.97 18.13
CA ALA A 142 -6.28 -16.70 19.23
C ALA A 142 -5.39 -17.90 19.57
N ASP A 143 -5.85 -19.14 19.32
CA ASP A 143 -5.08 -20.36 19.57
C ASP A 143 -3.79 -20.42 18.72
N LEU A 144 -3.76 -19.73 17.58
CA LEU A 144 -2.60 -19.68 16.68
C LEU A 144 -1.54 -18.66 17.11
N ARG A 145 -1.77 -17.88 18.18
CA ARG A 145 -0.86 -16.76 18.54
C ARG A 145 0.54 -17.23 18.88
N ALA A 146 0.69 -18.35 19.58
CA ALA A 146 2.00 -18.90 19.93
C ALA A 146 2.82 -19.19 18.67
N ASP A 147 2.21 -19.79 17.65
CA ASP A 147 2.87 -20.15 16.40
C ASP A 147 3.11 -18.95 15.47
N ARG A 148 2.26 -17.93 15.54
CA ARG A 148 2.28 -16.77 14.61
C ARG A 148 2.91 -15.51 15.19
N ALA A 149 3.25 -15.47 16.48
CA ALA A 149 3.72 -14.26 17.15
C ALA A 149 4.89 -13.58 16.43
N ALA A 150 5.92 -14.34 16.06
CA ALA A 150 7.12 -13.80 15.42
C ALA A 150 6.79 -13.18 14.05
N GLU A 151 6.00 -13.88 13.22
CA GLU A 151 5.52 -13.33 11.95
C GLU A 151 4.67 -12.07 12.18
N ILE A 152 3.75 -12.10 13.16
CA ILE A 152 2.82 -11.01 13.43
C ILE A 152 3.57 -9.73 13.76
N VAL A 153 4.58 -9.83 14.64
CA VAL A 153 5.43 -8.71 15.07
C VAL A 153 6.30 -8.22 13.93
N ALA A 154 6.93 -9.12 13.16
CA ALA A 154 7.74 -8.72 12.00
C ALA A 154 6.93 -8.02 10.90
N GLN A 155 5.62 -8.26 10.86
CA GLN A 155 4.69 -7.71 9.88
C GLN A 155 3.96 -6.44 10.37
N THR A 156 4.32 -5.83 11.51
CA THR A 156 3.65 -4.60 11.98
C THR A 156 4.03 -3.39 11.13
N GLY A 157 5.28 -3.30 10.67
CA GLY A 157 5.73 -2.34 9.64
C GLY A 157 5.59 -2.91 8.24
N LEU A 158 6.15 -2.25 7.21
CA LEU A 158 6.17 -2.73 5.84
C LEU A 158 7.08 -3.98 5.71
N PRO A 159 6.54 -5.20 5.49
CA PRO A 159 7.32 -6.44 5.61
C PRO A 159 8.10 -6.80 4.33
N VAL A 160 8.90 -5.86 3.77
CA VAL A 160 9.64 -6.02 2.50
C VAL A 160 10.46 -7.33 2.43
N ALA A 161 11.04 -7.75 3.55
CA ALA A 161 11.84 -8.98 3.64
C ALA A 161 11.07 -10.24 3.22
N PHE A 162 9.76 -10.30 3.46
CA PHE A 162 8.94 -11.46 3.11
C PHE A 162 8.78 -11.59 1.59
N TRP A 163 8.43 -10.50 0.90
CA TRP A 163 8.42 -10.50 -0.58
C TRP A 163 9.83 -10.69 -1.16
N SER A 164 10.85 -10.11 -0.53
CA SER A 164 12.23 -10.27 -0.95
C SER A 164 12.66 -11.72 -0.97
N SER A 165 12.26 -12.49 0.05
CA SER A 165 12.55 -13.92 0.11
C SER A 165 11.82 -14.75 -0.97
N LEU A 166 10.68 -14.25 -1.49
CA LEU A 166 9.91 -14.95 -2.52
C LEU A 166 10.42 -14.69 -3.93
N VAL A 167 10.69 -13.42 -4.27
CA VAL A 167 11.00 -13.01 -5.65
C VAL A 167 12.46 -12.60 -5.85
N GLY A 168 13.32 -12.74 -4.83
CA GLY A 168 14.74 -12.40 -4.92
C GLY A 168 15.04 -10.91 -4.92
N LEU A 169 14.13 -10.09 -4.37
CA LEU A 169 14.30 -8.64 -4.31
C LEU A 169 15.49 -8.28 -3.39
N THR A 170 16.34 -7.36 -3.85
CA THR A 170 17.53 -6.89 -3.13
C THR A 170 17.77 -5.40 -3.40
N ALA A 171 18.14 -4.64 -2.36
CA ALA A 171 18.21 -3.18 -2.45
C ALA A 171 19.21 -2.65 -3.48
N HIS A 172 20.33 -3.35 -3.70
CA HIS A 172 21.38 -2.91 -4.64
C HIS A 172 21.05 -3.20 -6.11
N ARG A 173 20.12 -4.13 -6.40
CA ARG A 173 19.70 -4.47 -7.77
C ARG A 173 18.31 -3.95 -8.13
N HIS A 174 17.44 -3.80 -7.14
CA HIS A 174 16.01 -3.57 -7.34
C HIS A 174 15.55 -2.25 -6.69
N LYS A 175 16.35 -1.20 -6.84
CA LYS A 175 16.15 0.10 -6.19
C LYS A 175 14.85 0.77 -6.66
N LYS A 176 14.54 0.70 -7.96
CA LYS A 176 13.34 1.27 -8.59
C LYS A 176 12.11 0.44 -8.30
N THR A 177 12.26 -0.88 -8.22
CA THR A 177 11.21 -1.79 -7.76
C THR A 177 10.82 -1.48 -6.31
N LEU A 178 11.79 -1.23 -5.42
CA LEU A 178 11.52 -0.80 -4.05
C LEU A 178 10.81 0.56 -3.98
N GLN A 179 11.18 1.51 -4.84
CA GLN A 179 10.48 2.80 -4.96
C GLN A 179 9.04 2.64 -5.46
N LEU A 180 8.81 1.71 -6.38
CA LEU A 180 7.47 1.37 -6.87
C LEU A 180 6.62 0.73 -5.77
N MET A 181 7.21 -0.13 -4.92
CA MET A 181 6.54 -0.66 -3.74
C MET A 181 6.22 0.44 -2.71
N ASP A 182 7.13 1.40 -2.49
CA ASP A 182 6.89 2.54 -1.60
C ASP A 182 5.74 3.44 -2.11
N LEU A 183 5.70 3.68 -3.42
CA LEU A 183 4.60 4.38 -4.07
C LEU A 183 3.26 3.66 -3.89
N MET A 184 3.24 2.33 -4.05
CA MET A 184 2.04 1.50 -3.85
C MET A 184 1.60 1.50 -2.38
N PHE A 185 2.53 1.40 -1.43
CA PHE A 185 2.24 1.51 -0.01
C PHE A 185 1.57 2.85 0.32
N THR A 186 2.15 3.95 -0.17
CA THR A 186 1.63 5.30 0.06
C THR A 186 0.22 5.47 -0.53
N LEU A 187 -0.04 4.91 -1.72
CA LEU A 187 -1.39 4.88 -2.32
C LEU A 187 -2.38 4.07 -1.47
N CYS A 188 -1.99 2.88 -0.98
CA CYS A 188 -2.83 2.07 -0.10
C CYS A 188 -3.23 2.85 1.15
N VAL A 189 -2.25 3.39 1.89
CA VAL A 189 -2.46 4.18 3.11
C VAL A 189 -3.36 5.38 2.84
N HIS A 190 -3.09 6.14 1.77
CA HIS A 190 -3.90 7.29 1.37
C HIS A 190 -5.38 6.92 1.20
N VAL A 191 -5.65 5.79 0.54
CA VAL A 191 -7.02 5.38 0.23
C VAL A 191 -7.72 4.71 1.41
N GLU A 192 -7.06 3.76 2.08
CA GLU A 192 -7.69 2.99 3.14
C GLU A 192 -8.02 3.85 4.36
N MET A 193 -7.18 4.85 4.68
CA MET A 193 -7.45 5.73 5.83
C MET A 193 -8.69 6.58 5.59
N ARG A 194 -8.93 7.00 4.34
CA ARG A 194 -10.17 7.68 3.96
C ARG A 194 -11.39 6.76 4.08
N PHE A 195 -11.31 5.51 3.64
CA PHE A 195 -12.40 4.55 3.84
C PHE A 195 -12.63 4.23 5.32
N LYS A 196 -11.59 3.99 6.11
CA LYS A 196 -11.69 3.75 7.56
C LYS A 196 -12.37 4.91 8.27
N HIS A 197 -12.08 6.15 7.88
CA HIS A 197 -12.78 7.33 8.39
C HIS A 197 -14.27 7.32 8.02
N ILE A 198 -14.61 7.06 6.75
CA ILE A 198 -15.99 7.04 6.26
C ILE A 198 -16.84 5.98 6.97
N PHE A 199 -16.31 4.77 7.18
CA PHE A 199 -17.05 3.66 7.76
C PHE A 199 -17.00 3.62 9.29
N ALA A 200 -15.91 4.12 9.90
CA ALA A 200 -15.72 4.20 11.34
C ALA A 200 -16.03 2.89 12.11
N SER A 201 -15.72 1.75 11.49
CA SER A 201 -15.98 0.43 12.08
C SER A 201 -15.12 0.19 13.32
N LEU A 202 -15.76 -0.28 14.41
CA LEU A 202 -15.09 -0.62 15.66
C LEU A 202 -14.25 -1.90 15.50
N ARG A 203 -13.13 -1.97 16.23
CA ARG A 203 -12.27 -3.16 16.29
C ARG A 203 -12.84 -4.27 17.21
N PRO A 204 -12.37 -5.52 17.07
CA PRO A 204 -12.84 -6.65 17.89
C PRO A 204 -12.79 -6.39 19.41
N VAL A 205 -11.68 -5.83 19.92
CA VAL A 205 -11.49 -5.52 21.35
C VAL A 205 -12.55 -4.57 21.92
N ALA A 206 -13.12 -3.68 21.10
CA ALA A 206 -14.17 -2.76 21.54
C ALA A 206 -15.53 -3.47 21.73
N MET A 207 -15.68 -4.70 21.24
CA MET A 207 -16.94 -5.44 21.27
C MET A 207 -16.98 -6.53 22.35
N SER A 208 -15.82 -6.97 22.87
CA SER A 208 -15.75 -7.98 23.92
C SER A 208 -14.45 -7.87 24.73
N PRO A 209 -14.51 -7.85 26.08
CA PRO A 209 -13.32 -7.85 26.94
C PRO A 209 -12.54 -9.17 26.87
N GLN A 210 -13.12 -10.23 26.31
CA GLN A 210 -12.45 -11.51 26.09
C GLN A 210 -11.56 -11.49 24.84
N ILE A 211 -11.70 -10.49 23.96
CA ILE A 211 -10.78 -10.30 22.85
C ILE A 211 -9.68 -9.35 23.30
N GLN A 212 -8.53 -9.91 23.66
CA GLN A 212 -7.33 -9.18 24.04
C GLN A 212 -6.31 -9.27 22.89
N PRO A 213 -6.07 -8.18 22.13
CA PRO A 213 -5.09 -8.17 21.05
C PRO A 213 -3.67 -8.40 21.56
N MET A 214 -2.85 -9.10 20.79
CA MET A 214 -1.44 -9.38 21.17
C MET A 214 -0.45 -8.28 20.73
N ILE A 215 -0.95 -7.30 19.98
CA ILE A 215 -0.21 -6.11 19.55
C ILE A 215 -1.02 -4.87 19.90
N GLU A 216 -0.37 -3.71 19.90
CA GLU A 216 -1.06 -2.44 20.12
C GLU A 216 -2.22 -2.25 19.14
N THR A 217 -3.38 -1.89 19.67
CA THR A 217 -4.57 -1.67 18.86
C THR A 217 -4.43 -0.33 18.12
N PRO A 218 -4.44 -0.29 16.78
CA PRO A 218 -4.24 0.97 16.07
C PRO A 218 -5.42 1.95 16.27
N GLY A 219 -5.11 3.24 16.38
CA GLY A 219 -6.03 4.34 16.71
C GLY A 219 -7.02 4.77 15.62
N HIS A 220 -7.39 3.89 14.70
CA HIS A 220 -8.32 4.15 13.59
C HIS A 220 -9.23 2.93 13.33
N GLY A 221 -10.25 3.12 12.49
CA GLY A 221 -11.26 2.10 12.18
C GLY A 221 -10.69 0.76 11.69
N SER A 222 -11.42 -0.33 11.97
CA SER A 222 -11.02 -1.69 11.59
C SER A 222 -11.20 -1.96 10.09
N TRP A 223 -12.24 -1.42 9.47
CA TRP A 223 -12.65 -1.84 8.13
C TRP A 223 -12.42 -0.75 7.08
N PRO A 224 -11.81 -1.07 5.92
CA PRO A 224 -11.17 -2.36 5.55
C PRO A 224 -9.83 -2.60 6.31
N SER A 225 -9.28 -3.82 6.26
CA SER A 225 -7.96 -4.13 6.85
C SER A 225 -6.83 -3.54 6.00
N GLY A 226 -5.93 -2.80 6.65
CA GLY A 226 -4.84 -2.09 5.96
C GLY A 226 -3.75 -3.00 5.44
N HIS A 227 -3.15 -3.79 6.35
CA HIS A 227 -2.18 -4.84 6.00
C HIS A 227 -2.70 -5.81 4.94
N ALA A 228 -4.00 -6.10 4.91
CA ALA A 228 -4.57 -6.92 3.83
C ALA A 228 -4.57 -6.16 2.50
N THR A 229 -5.02 -4.90 2.48
CA THR A 229 -4.97 -4.04 1.29
C THR A 229 -3.56 -3.90 0.74
N GLU A 230 -2.58 -3.57 1.58
CA GLU A 230 -1.18 -3.44 1.20
C GLU A 230 -0.62 -4.76 0.65
N ALA A 231 -0.84 -5.88 1.37
CA ALA A 231 -0.23 -7.14 0.98
C ALA A 231 -0.79 -7.69 -0.34
N PHE A 232 -2.10 -7.55 -0.57
CA PHE A 232 -2.71 -7.94 -1.84
C PHE A 232 -2.36 -6.96 -2.97
N ALA A 233 -2.15 -5.68 -2.68
CA ALA A 233 -1.64 -4.73 -3.66
C ALA A 233 -0.23 -5.12 -4.12
N PHE A 234 0.69 -5.47 -3.21
CA PHE A 234 2.03 -5.92 -3.59
C PHE A 234 2.01 -7.23 -4.37
N ALA A 235 1.16 -8.19 -3.99
CA ALA A 235 1.03 -9.43 -4.74
C ALA A 235 0.67 -9.17 -6.21
N VAL A 236 -0.31 -8.30 -6.47
CA VAL A 236 -0.76 -7.94 -7.83
C VAL A 236 0.26 -7.08 -8.56
N LEU A 237 0.88 -6.11 -7.87
CA LEU A 237 1.91 -5.24 -8.45
C LEU A 237 3.13 -6.03 -8.91
N LEU A 238 3.66 -6.90 -8.04
CA LEU A 238 4.84 -7.72 -8.35
C LEU A 238 4.53 -8.75 -9.43
N GLU A 239 3.34 -9.38 -9.40
CA GLU A 239 2.90 -10.25 -10.49
C GLU A 239 2.90 -9.51 -11.84
N ALA A 240 2.31 -8.31 -11.89
CA ALA A 240 2.26 -7.51 -13.11
C ALA A 240 3.65 -7.07 -13.59
N LEU A 241 4.52 -6.61 -12.68
CA LEU A 241 5.87 -6.15 -13.01
C LEU A 241 6.74 -7.30 -13.54
N LEU A 242 6.73 -8.43 -12.83
CA LEU A 242 7.52 -9.60 -13.21
C LEU A 242 6.99 -10.22 -14.51
N ASN A 243 5.68 -10.19 -14.76
CA ASN A 243 5.12 -10.60 -16.06
C ASN A 243 5.63 -9.70 -17.19
N ALA A 244 5.61 -8.38 -16.99
CA ALA A 244 6.06 -7.42 -18.00
C ALA A 244 7.58 -7.48 -18.25
N ALA A 245 8.37 -7.89 -17.26
CA ALA A 245 9.82 -8.09 -17.40
C ALA A 245 10.20 -9.47 -17.94
N SER A 246 9.26 -10.41 -18.05
CA SER A 246 9.57 -11.79 -18.46
C SER A 246 9.94 -11.88 -19.94
N PRO A 247 10.82 -12.83 -20.31
CA PRO A 247 11.08 -13.16 -21.71
C PRO A 247 9.80 -13.52 -22.47
N THR A 248 9.81 -13.34 -23.79
CA THR A 248 8.65 -13.63 -24.65
C THR A 248 8.35 -15.13 -24.80
N SER A 249 9.27 -16.00 -24.40
CA SER A 249 9.12 -17.46 -24.44
C SER A 249 8.94 -18.05 -23.03
N GLY A 250 7.91 -18.86 -22.84
CA GLY A 250 7.62 -19.54 -21.57
C GLY A 250 6.49 -18.89 -20.77
N THR A 251 6.16 -19.47 -19.61
CA THR A 251 5.24 -18.84 -18.67
C THR A 251 5.93 -17.62 -18.04
N PRO A 252 5.25 -16.46 -17.97
CA PRO A 252 5.82 -15.28 -17.31
C PRO A 252 6.14 -15.51 -15.82
N ASN A 253 7.27 -14.98 -15.33
CA ASN A 253 7.78 -15.13 -13.97
C ASN A 253 6.78 -14.71 -12.88
N GLY A 254 6.01 -13.65 -13.14
CA GLY A 254 4.97 -13.20 -12.22
C GLY A 254 3.83 -14.21 -12.10
N THR A 255 3.46 -14.86 -13.21
CA THR A 255 2.42 -15.89 -13.28
C THR A 255 2.87 -17.15 -12.53
N GLU A 256 4.14 -17.55 -12.69
CA GLU A 256 4.75 -18.66 -11.94
C GLU A 256 4.83 -18.36 -10.43
N SER A 257 5.06 -17.10 -10.04
CA SER A 257 5.17 -16.70 -8.63
C SER A 257 3.83 -16.33 -7.98
N ARG A 258 2.75 -16.27 -8.75
CA ARG A 258 1.45 -15.73 -8.35
C ARG A 258 0.89 -16.40 -7.10
N GLU A 259 0.88 -17.72 -7.07
CA GLU A 259 0.28 -18.48 -5.98
C GLU A 259 0.97 -18.16 -4.63
N GLN A 260 2.29 -18.06 -4.64
CA GLN A 260 3.11 -17.78 -3.46
C GLN A 260 2.93 -16.34 -3.00
N LEU A 261 2.85 -15.39 -3.93
CA LEU A 261 2.55 -13.98 -3.64
C LEU A 261 1.16 -13.84 -2.99
N GLN A 262 0.14 -14.51 -3.54
CA GLN A 262 -1.22 -14.48 -3.00
C GLN A 262 -1.31 -15.17 -1.64
N ARG A 263 -0.63 -16.32 -1.45
CA ARG A 263 -0.55 -17.02 -0.15
C ARG A 263 0.13 -16.18 0.92
N LEU A 264 1.22 -15.48 0.59
CA LEU A 264 1.86 -14.56 1.53
C LEU A 264 0.93 -13.41 1.92
N ALA A 265 0.23 -12.83 0.94
CA ALA A 265 -0.76 -11.78 1.23
C ALA A 265 -1.87 -12.26 2.16
N ALA A 266 -2.42 -13.45 1.92
CA ALA A 266 -3.41 -14.05 2.81
C ALA A 266 -2.85 -14.36 4.20
N ARG A 267 -1.59 -14.80 4.30
CA ARG A 267 -0.92 -15.05 5.57
C ARG A 267 -0.81 -13.77 6.40
N ILE A 268 -0.36 -12.67 5.79
CA ILE A 268 -0.26 -11.36 6.44
C ILE A 268 -1.63 -10.87 6.91
N ALA A 269 -2.65 -10.99 6.05
CA ALA A 269 -4.02 -10.60 6.35
C ALA A 269 -4.62 -11.42 7.51
N THR A 270 -4.46 -12.75 7.48
CA THR A 270 -4.95 -13.67 8.52
C THR A 270 -4.23 -13.44 9.85
N ASN A 271 -2.93 -13.14 9.81
CA ASN A 271 -2.15 -12.80 11.00
C ASN A 271 -2.71 -11.57 11.74
N ARG A 272 -3.46 -10.68 11.08
CA ARG A 272 -4.17 -9.58 11.76
C ARG A 272 -5.42 -10.03 12.54
N VAL A 273 -6.06 -11.11 12.09
CA VAL A 273 -7.18 -11.76 12.82
C VAL A 273 -6.62 -12.51 14.03
N VAL A 274 -5.55 -13.29 13.84
CA VAL A 274 -4.81 -13.97 14.93
C VAL A 274 -4.38 -12.97 16.01
N ALA A 275 -3.87 -11.82 15.58
CA ALA A 275 -3.44 -10.76 16.49
C ALA A 275 -4.60 -10.10 17.26
N GLY A 276 -5.86 -10.36 16.89
CA GLY A 276 -7.06 -9.84 17.54
C GLY A 276 -7.45 -8.42 17.12
N VAL A 277 -6.84 -7.87 16.06
CA VAL A 277 -7.03 -6.46 15.66
C VAL A 277 -8.02 -6.27 14.50
N HIS A 278 -8.32 -7.32 13.75
CA HIS A 278 -9.20 -7.30 12.58
C HIS A 278 -10.16 -8.49 12.55
N PHE A 279 -11.30 -8.33 11.88
CA PHE A 279 -12.23 -9.42 11.55
C PHE A 279 -11.87 -10.06 10.21
N PRO A 280 -12.23 -11.34 9.95
CA PRO A 280 -12.04 -11.97 8.64
C PRO A 280 -12.60 -11.15 7.46
N VAL A 281 -13.77 -10.50 7.62
CA VAL A 281 -14.34 -9.64 6.57
C VAL A 281 -13.53 -8.37 6.30
N ASP A 282 -12.74 -7.89 7.27
CA ASP A 282 -11.81 -6.78 7.07
C ASP A 282 -10.73 -7.20 6.06
N SER A 283 -10.21 -8.43 6.21
CA SER A 283 -9.23 -9.03 5.30
C SER A 283 -9.80 -9.31 3.91
N ALA A 284 -11.05 -9.79 3.85
CA ALA A 284 -11.77 -10.01 2.59
C ALA A 284 -11.92 -8.72 1.77
N CYS A 285 -12.42 -7.64 2.40
CA CYS A 285 -12.49 -6.34 1.74
C CYS A 285 -11.09 -5.80 1.41
N GLY A 286 -10.12 -6.04 2.29
CA GLY A 286 -8.73 -5.64 2.07
C GLY A 286 -8.14 -6.23 0.79
N ARG A 287 -8.39 -7.53 0.53
CA ARG A 287 -8.01 -8.21 -0.72
C ARG A 287 -8.54 -7.49 -1.95
N LEU A 288 -9.85 -7.21 -1.99
CA LEU A 288 -10.47 -6.52 -3.11
C LEU A 288 -9.90 -5.11 -3.32
N LEU A 289 -9.76 -4.34 -2.25
CA LEU A 289 -9.24 -2.99 -2.32
C LEU A 289 -7.78 -2.98 -2.80
N GLY A 290 -6.94 -3.86 -2.26
CA GLY A 290 -5.53 -3.99 -2.66
C GLY A 290 -5.38 -4.33 -4.13
N THR A 291 -6.16 -5.31 -4.62
CA THR A 291 -6.19 -5.67 -6.05
C THR A 291 -6.61 -4.49 -6.93
N ALA A 292 -7.68 -3.77 -6.56
CA ALA A 292 -8.15 -2.62 -7.34
C ALA A 292 -7.11 -1.49 -7.42
N LEU A 293 -6.41 -1.21 -6.33
CA LEU A 293 -5.40 -0.15 -6.27
C LEU A 293 -4.13 -0.50 -7.05
N ALA A 294 -3.70 -1.77 -7.01
CA ALA A 294 -2.60 -2.23 -7.85
C ALA A 294 -2.96 -2.19 -9.34
N GLU A 295 -4.16 -2.64 -9.72
CA GLU A 295 -4.67 -2.51 -11.10
C GLU A 295 -4.71 -1.05 -11.55
N PHE A 296 -5.13 -0.12 -10.67
CA PHE A 296 -5.11 1.31 -10.94
C PHE A 296 -3.69 1.86 -11.16
N LEU A 297 -2.74 1.54 -10.29
CA LEU A 297 -1.35 1.98 -10.44
C LEU A 297 -0.74 1.44 -11.74
N VAL A 298 -0.91 0.14 -12.02
CA VAL A 298 -0.44 -0.49 -13.26
C VAL A 298 -1.09 0.16 -14.48
N ALA A 299 -2.39 0.45 -14.44
CA ALA A 299 -3.10 1.14 -15.52
C ALA A 299 -2.58 2.57 -15.74
N ARG A 300 -2.30 3.31 -14.67
CA ARG A 300 -1.68 4.63 -14.75
C ARG A 300 -0.25 4.55 -15.33
N ALA A 301 0.52 3.51 -15.03
CA ALA A 301 1.88 3.33 -15.55
C ALA A 301 1.93 2.85 -17.02
N THR A 302 0.98 2.02 -17.43
CA THR A 302 1.05 1.28 -18.72
C THR A 302 0.01 1.72 -19.74
N GLY A 303 -0.96 2.55 -19.36
CA GLY A 303 -2.10 2.93 -20.20
C GLY A 303 -3.15 1.83 -20.38
N THR A 304 -3.06 0.72 -19.63
CA THR A 304 -4.11 -0.31 -19.60
C THR A 304 -5.40 0.22 -18.97
N LYS A 305 -6.48 -0.58 -19.02
CA LYS A 305 -7.79 -0.22 -18.46
C LYS A 305 -8.05 -1.01 -17.19
N VAL A 306 -8.88 -0.43 -16.31
CA VAL A 306 -9.30 -1.07 -15.05
C VAL A 306 -10.75 -1.52 -15.12
N HIS A 307 -11.12 -2.43 -14.22
CA HIS A 307 -12.52 -2.77 -13.95
C HIS A 307 -12.95 -2.14 -12.63
N GLU A 308 -14.20 -1.68 -12.56
CA GLU A 308 -14.79 -1.36 -11.25
C GLU A 308 -14.88 -2.64 -10.42
N ARG A 309 -14.44 -2.56 -9.16
CA ARG A 309 -14.55 -3.66 -8.17
C ARG A 309 -15.47 -3.26 -7.02
N GLY A 310 -16.28 -4.18 -6.54
CA GLY A 310 -17.23 -3.93 -5.46
C GLY A 310 -17.12 -4.94 -4.32
N PHE A 311 -17.27 -4.46 -3.09
CA PHE A 311 -17.40 -5.33 -1.92
C PHE A 311 -18.65 -4.97 -1.09
N ASP A 312 -19.60 -5.90 -0.99
CA ASP A 312 -20.76 -5.78 -0.10
C ASP A 312 -20.61 -6.73 1.08
N GLY A 313 -20.12 -6.19 2.20
CA GLY A 313 -19.90 -6.95 3.43
C GLY A 313 -21.16 -7.53 4.06
N ARG A 314 -22.35 -7.10 3.62
CA ARG A 314 -23.62 -7.70 4.05
C ARG A 314 -23.88 -9.06 3.42
N LEU A 315 -23.25 -9.33 2.28
CA LEU A 315 -23.32 -10.62 1.58
C LEU A 315 -22.15 -11.54 1.96
N PHE A 316 -21.27 -11.11 2.85
CA PHE A 316 -20.13 -11.90 3.34
C PHE A 316 -20.54 -12.73 4.57
N GLU A 317 -21.38 -13.72 4.31
CA GLU A 317 -21.88 -14.67 5.31
C GLU A 317 -22.09 -16.03 4.66
N GLY A 318 -22.10 -17.09 5.47
CA GLY A 318 -22.37 -18.43 4.96
C GLY A 318 -23.86 -18.62 4.61
N PRO A 319 -24.24 -19.76 3.98
CA PRO A 319 -25.59 -19.98 3.44
C PRO A 319 -26.73 -19.85 4.46
N HIS A 320 -26.45 -20.00 5.75
CA HIS A 320 -27.43 -19.90 6.84
C HIS A 320 -27.18 -18.68 7.74
N GLY A 321 -26.37 -17.73 7.27
CA GLY A 321 -26.04 -16.49 7.99
C GLY A 321 -24.99 -16.67 9.08
N GLU A 322 -24.26 -17.78 9.09
CA GLU A 322 -23.09 -18.02 9.94
C GLU A 322 -21.91 -17.11 9.54
N PRO A 323 -20.99 -16.78 10.48
CA PRO A 323 -19.82 -15.99 10.13
C PRO A 323 -18.95 -16.73 9.13
N LEU A 324 -18.71 -16.10 7.98
CA LEU A 324 -17.82 -16.63 6.94
C LEU A 324 -16.38 -16.23 7.24
N ASP A 325 -15.46 -17.18 7.10
CA ASP A 325 -14.03 -16.90 7.21
C ASP A 325 -13.44 -16.41 5.88
N PHE A 326 -12.30 -15.73 5.94
CA PHE A 326 -11.57 -15.27 4.77
C PHE A 326 -10.93 -16.44 4.03
N SER A 327 -11.14 -16.52 2.72
CA SER A 327 -10.53 -17.53 1.86
C SER A 327 -10.04 -16.95 0.54
N LEU A 328 -8.83 -17.34 0.14
CA LEU A 328 -8.26 -17.00 -1.17
C LEU A 328 -9.02 -17.64 -2.34
N HIS A 329 -9.67 -18.77 -2.11
CA HIS A 329 -10.37 -19.53 -3.15
C HIS A 329 -11.71 -18.92 -3.53
N GLN A 330 -12.22 -17.95 -2.76
CA GLN A 330 -13.41 -17.20 -3.16
C GLN A 330 -13.08 -16.33 -4.38
N SER A 331 -13.90 -16.48 -5.43
CA SER A 331 -13.79 -15.67 -6.64
C SER A 331 -14.13 -14.21 -6.33
N MET A 332 -13.39 -13.30 -6.98
CA MET A 332 -13.65 -11.86 -6.91
C MET A 332 -14.33 -11.31 -8.18
N ASP A 333 -14.65 -12.18 -9.14
CA ASP A 333 -15.01 -11.78 -10.50
C ASP A 333 -16.50 -11.98 -10.83
N HIS A 334 -17.36 -12.01 -9.81
CA HIS A 334 -18.81 -12.05 -10.00
C HIS A 334 -19.32 -10.71 -10.52
N THR A 335 -20.33 -10.71 -11.40
CA THR A 335 -20.90 -9.46 -11.93
C THR A 335 -21.87 -8.78 -10.97
N SER A 336 -22.59 -9.56 -10.15
CA SER A 336 -23.56 -9.08 -9.16
C SER A 336 -23.93 -10.19 -8.17
N GLY A 337 -24.65 -9.85 -7.08
CA GLY A 337 -25.27 -10.83 -6.18
C GLY A 337 -24.33 -11.53 -5.19
N HIS A 338 -23.04 -11.22 -5.21
CA HIS A 338 -22.02 -11.78 -4.31
C HIS A 338 -21.32 -10.69 -3.52
N ALA A 339 -20.65 -11.09 -2.42
CA ALA A 339 -19.86 -10.17 -1.60
C ALA A 339 -18.79 -9.45 -2.43
N TYR A 340 -18.09 -10.17 -3.30
CA TYR A 340 -17.20 -9.58 -4.29
C TYR A 340 -17.92 -9.36 -5.61
N THR A 341 -17.68 -8.22 -6.24
CA THR A 341 -18.08 -7.97 -7.61
C THR A 341 -16.97 -7.34 -8.45
N ARG A 342 -17.03 -7.57 -9.75
CA ARG A 342 -16.20 -6.96 -10.77
C ARG A 342 -17.05 -6.63 -11.99
N SER A 343 -17.01 -5.38 -12.45
CA SER A 343 -17.73 -4.98 -13.65
C SER A 343 -17.18 -5.71 -14.88
N ALA A 344 -18.07 -6.12 -15.78
CA ALA A 344 -17.67 -6.66 -17.08
C ALA A 344 -17.03 -5.58 -17.98
N GLY A 345 -17.44 -4.32 -17.80
CA GLY A 345 -16.90 -3.18 -18.52
C GLY A 345 -15.52 -2.77 -18.01
N THR A 346 -14.70 -2.23 -18.92
CA THR A 346 -13.41 -1.62 -18.60
C THR A 346 -13.46 -0.11 -18.76
N THR A 347 -12.64 0.58 -17.96
CA THR A 347 -12.52 2.02 -18.00
C THR A 347 -11.06 2.45 -18.10
N GLY A 348 -10.75 3.34 -19.03
CA GLY A 348 -9.43 3.95 -19.11
C GLY A 348 -9.24 5.05 -18.05
N VAL A 349 -8.11 5.03 -17.36
CA VAL A 349 -7.74 5.99 -16.30
C VAL A 349 -6.65 6.98 -16.74
N GLY A 350 -6.27 6.98 -18.01
CA GLY A 350 -5.17 7.81 -18.51
C GLY A 350 -3.80 7.31 -18.06
N ASN A 351 -2.76 7.77 -18.74
CA ASN A 351 -1.37 7.48 -18.36
C ASN A 351 -0.85 8.57 -17.41
N ALA A 352 -0.01 8.19 -16.45
CA ALA A 352 0.75 9.04 -15.54
C ALA A 352 2.23 8.98 -15.94
N PRO A 353 2.75 9.95 -16.74
CA PRO A 353 4.12 9.92 -17.26
C PRO A 353 5.24 9.73 -16.22
N LEU A 354 5.12 10.29 -15.00
CA LEU A 354 6.12 10.12 -13.94
C LEU A 354 6.08 8.69 -13.38
N VAL A 355 4.89 8.14 -13.19
CA VAL A 355 4.70 6.75 -12.74
C VAL A 355 5.16 5.77 -13.83
N ALA A 356 4.87 6.06 -15.10
CA ALA A 356 5.31 5.26 -16.24
C ALA A 356 6.83 5.20 -16.33
N TRP A 357 7.52 6.32 -16.13
CA TRP A 357 8.99 6.34 -16.06
C TRP A 357 9.52 5.45 -14.93
N LEU A 358 8.95 5.54 -13.73
CA LEU A 358 9.38 4.71 -12.60
C LEU A 358 9.15 3.22 -12.87
N TRP A 359 8.02 2.87 -13.49
CA TRP A 359 7.70 1.52 -13.92
C TRP A 359 8.72 0.98 -14.93
N GLU A 360 9.04 1.75 -15.97
CA GLU A 360 10.04 1.37 -16.99
C GLU A 360 11.43 1.18 -16.39
N GLU A 361 11.85 2.04 -15.46
CA GLU A 361 13.12 1.87 -14.76
C GLU A 361 13.13 0.64 -13.86
N ALA A 362 12.00 0.30 -13.22
CA ALA A 362 11.87 -0.92 -12.46
C ALA A 362 11.94 -2.18 -13.34
N LEU A 363 11.33 -2.16 -14.54
CA LEU A 363 11.42 -3.29 -15.49
C LEU A 363 12.87 -3.64 -15.85
N LYS A 364 13.72 -2.63 -16.04
CA LYS A 364 15.14 -2.81 -16.38
C LYS A 364 15.94 -3.56 -15.31
N GLU A 365 15.48 -3.57 -14.06
CA GLU A 365 16.14 -4.28 -12.95
C GLU A 365 15.94 -5.80 -13.00
N TRP A 366 14.94 -6.26 -13.75
CA TRP A 366 14.51 -7.66 -13.86
C TRP A 366 14.83 -8.29 -15.23
N ALA A 367 15.46 -7.52 -16.12
CA ALA A 367 15.85 -7.95 -17.48
C ALA A 367 17.12 -8.82 -17.51
#